data_AF-A0A7J6UUK0-F1
#
_entry.id   AF-A0A7J6UUK0-F1
#
_cell.length_a   1.000
_cell.length_b   1.000
_cell.length_c   1.000
_cell.angle_alpha   90.00
_cell.angle_beta   90.00
_cell.angle_gamma   90.00
#
_symmetry.space_group_name_H-M   'P 1'
#
loop_
_entity.id
_entity.type
_entity.pdbx_description
1 polymer ?
#
loop_
_entity_poly.entity_id
_entity_poly.type
_entity_poly.pdbx_seq_one_letter_code
_entity_poly.pdbx_strand_id
1 'polypeptide(L)'
;MEKQFDEFRIKLEESGNLREKIRAVSMEMESAIRIMQSGLLMVHESRPIPEIVEKANVQIVVLKKLYGVLADILKDYPGQYYRYHGDWRTSTQTVVSLVAFLHWLETGDLLMHSETEEKLGLGSYFEFGLDIEDYLIGICFMSNDL
;
A
#
# COMPACT_ATOMS: atom_id res chain seq x y z
N MET A 1 -39.14 -11.78 12.85
CA MET A 1 -38.43 -10.52 13.13
C MET A 1 -37.13 -10.78 13.88
N GLU A 2 -37.13 -11.47 15.03
CA GLU A 2 -35.91 -11.83 15.78
C GLU A 2 -34.85 -12.58 14.94
N LYS A 3 -35.24 -13.61 14.19
CA LYS A 3 -34.31 -14.36 13.31
C LYS A 3 -33.57 -13.47 12.28
N GLN A 4 -34.23 -12.44 11.77
CA GLN A 4 -33.61 -11.51 10.80
C GLN A 4 -32.56 -10.61 11.48
N PHE A 5 -32.80 -10.23 12.73
CA PHE A 5 -31.82 -9.48 13.52
C PHE A 5 -30.61 -10.34 13.91
N ASP A 6 -30.83 -11.62 14.24
CA ASP A 6 -29.73 -12.54 14.53
C ASP A 6 -28.85 -12.80 13.31
N GLU A 7 -29.46 -13.06 12.13
CA GLU A 7 -28.71 -13.21 10.88
C GLU A 7 -27.92 -11.93 10.53
N PHE A 8 -28.50 -10.76 10.76
CA PHE A 8 -27.82 -9.48 10.53
C PHE A 8 -26.66 -9.26 11.51
N ARG A 9 -26.83 -9.63 12.78
CA ARG A 9 -25.79 -9.55 13.80
C ARG A 9 -24.56 -10.39 13.43
N ILE A 10 -24.76 -11.63 12.98
CA ILE A 10 -23.67 -12.51 12.54
C ILE A 10 -22.89 -11.86 11.39
N LYS A 11 -23.58 -11.33 10.38
CA LYS A 11 -22.94 -10.63 9.24
C LYS A 11 -22.14 -9.39 9.67
N LEU A 12 -22.63 -8.65 10.67
CA LEU A 12 -21.90 -7.51 11.23
C LEU A 12 -20.64 -7.94 11.98
N GLU A 13 -20.72 -9.00 12.78
CA GLU A 13 -19.58 -9.56 13.51
C GLU A 13 -18.50 -10.05 12.52
N GLU A 14 -18.87 -10.78 11.47
CA GLU A 14 -17.95 -11.23 10.42
C GLU A 14 -17.28 -10.05 9.69
N SER A 15 -18.06 -9.01 9.34
CA SER A 15 -17.53 -7.80 8.71
C SER A 15 -16.59 -7.04 9.64
N GLY A 16 -16.88 -7.00 10.93
CA GLY A 16 -16.02 -6.40 11.96
C GLY A 16 -14.68 -7.15 12.06
N ASN A 17 -14.73 -8.47 12.20
CA ASN A 17 -13.53 -9.32 12.27
C ASN A 17 -12.65 -9.19 11.02
N LEU A 18 -13.25 -9.11 9.84
CA LEU A 18 -12.51 -8.88 8.58
C LEU A 18 -11.81 -7.51 8.60
N ARG A 19 -12.52 -6.45 9.01
CA ARG A 19 -11.94 -5.11 9.11
C ARG A 19 -10.79 -5.04 10.11
N GLU A 20 -10.87 -5.76 11.23
CA GLU A 20 -9.78 -5.83 12.20
C GLU A 20 -8.51 -6.47 11.60
N LYS A 21 -8.65 -7.57 10.85
CA LYS A 21 -7.52 -8.20 10.14
C LYS A 21 -6.87 -7.24 9.15
N ILE A 22 -7.69 -6.54 8.36
CA ILE A 22 -7.22 -5.54 7.39
C ILE A 22 -6.44 -4.42 8.09
N ARG A 23 -7.00 -3.87 9.18
CA ARG A 23 -6.36 -2.80 9.95
C ARG A 23 -5.03 -3.23 10.57
N ALA A 24 -4.92 -4.48 11.03
CA ALA A 24 -3.65 -4.99 11.52
C ALA A 24 -2.56 -4.94 10.43
N VAL A 25 -2.89 -5.36 9.20
CA VAL A 25 -1.97 -5.27 8.07
C VAL A 25 -1.67 -3.81 7.71
N SER A 26 -2.68 -2.92 7.69
CA SER A 26 -2.47 -1.50 7.45
C SER A 26 -1.51 -0.86 8.47
N MET A 27 -1.59 -1.22 9.75
CA MET A 27 -0.66 -0.73 10.78
C MET A 27 0.78 -1.21 10.56
N GLU A 28 0.95 -2.44 10.10
CA GLU A 28 2.28 -2.96 9.70
C GLU A 28 2.82 -2.22 8.47
N MET A 29 1.96 -1.91 7.49
CA MET A 29 2.33 -1.09 6.33
C MET A 29 2.80 0.29 6.76
N GLU A 30 2.06 0.97 7.65
CA GLU A 30 2.45 2.27 8.18
C GLU A 30 3.83 2.25 8.86
N SER A 31 4.16 1.14 9.54
CA SER A 31 5.49 0.97 10.14
C SER A 31 6.59 0.90 9.07
N ALA A 32 6.40 0.05 8.05
CA ALA A 32 7.33 -0.07 6.93
C ALA A 32 7.48 1.24 6.15
N ILE A 33 6.38 1.96 5.93
CA ILE A 33 6.33 3.28 5.29
C ILE A 33 7.18 4.28 6.07
N ARG A 34 7.00 4.39 7.38
CA ARG A 34 7.79 5.33 8.21
C ARG A 34 9.28 5.05 8.14
N ILE A 35 9.69 3.77 8.15
CA ILE A 35 11.09 3.38 8.01
C ILE A 35 11.61 3.78 6.63
N MET A 36 10.88 3.44 5.56
CA MET A 36 11.26 3.77 4.18
C MET A 36 11.40 5.28 3.97
N GLN A 37 10.41 6.06 4.43
CA GLN A 37 10.40 7.52 4.34
C GLN A 37 11.58 8.13 5.07
N SER A 38 11.85 7.71 6.32
CA SER A 38 13.00 8.20 7.08
C SER A 38 14.34 7.90 6.39
N GLY A 39 14.45 6.76 5.72
CA GLY A 39 15.63 6.38 4.95
C GLY A 39 15.79 7.19 3.67
N LEU A 40 14.70 7.45 2.96
CA LEU A 40 14.70 8.25 1.73
C LEU A 40 15.07 9.71 1.97
N LEU A 41 14.55 10.32 3.04
CA LEU A 41 14.81 11.74 3.37
C LEU A 41 16.30 12.03 3.66
N MET A 42 17.11 10.99 3.91
CA MET A 42 18.56 11.12 4.04
C MET A 42 19.25 11.66 2.77
N VAL A 43 18.56 11.63 1.62
CA VAL A 43 19.05 12.25 0.38
C VAL A 43 19.32 13.75 0.57
N HIS A 44 18.52 14.43 1.39
CA HIS A 44 18.71 15.86 1.70
C HIS A 44 19.91 16.10 2.63
N GLU A 45 20.45 15.06 3.28
CA GLU A 45 21.66 15.11 4.10
C GLU A 45 22.94 14.73 3.30
N SER A 46 22.88 14.75 1.97
CA SER A 46 24.00 14.40 1.08
C SER A 46 24.51 12.96 1.24
N ARG A 47 23.65 12.03 1.66
CA ARG A 47 23.99 10.59 1.66
C ARG A 47 24.05 10.04 0.23
N PRO A 48 24.92 9.06 -0.05
CA PRO A 48 24.99 8.46 -1.38
C PRO A 48 23.68 7.77 -1.77
N ILE A 49 23.15 8.09 -2.95
CA ILE A 49 21.92 7.49 -3.49
C ILE A 49 21.94 5.95 -3.44
N PRO A 50 23.04 5.25 -3.80
CA PRO A 50 23.05 3.77 -3.73
C PRO A 50 22.73 3.19 -2.35
N GLU A 51 23.19 3.83 -1.27
CA GLU A 51 22.91 3.39 0.11
C GLU A 51 21.43 3.57 0.46
N ILE A 52 20.83 4.67 0.00
CA ILE A 52 19.41 4.99 0.22
C ILE A 52 18.54 3.99 -0.53
N VAL A 53 18.88 3.72 -1.79
CA VAL A 53 18.19 2.77 -2.66
C VAL A 53 18.16 1.38 -2.06
N GLU A 54 19.31 0.89 -1.57
CA GLU A 54 19.41 -0.43 -0.94
C GLU A 54 18.46 -0.54 0.27
N LYS A 55 18.47 0.45 1.16
CA LYS A 55 17.60 0.50 2.35
C LYS A 55 16.11 0.58 1.98
N ALA A 56 15.77 1.39 0.98
CA ALA A 56 14.39 1.55 0.52
C ALA A 56 13.86 0.25 -0.11
N ASN A 57 14.68 -0.44 -0.92
CA ASN A 57 14.32 -1.72 -1.54
C ASN A 57 14.00 -2.82 -0.51
N VAL A 58 14.65 -2.82 0.65
CA VAL A 58 14.29 -3.74 1.75
C VAL A 58 12.85 -3.52 2.20
N GLN A 59 12.42 -2.26 2.35
CA GLN A 59 11.05 -1.94 2.75
C GLN A 59 10.03 -2.20 1.64
N ILE A 60 10.40 -2.02 0.37
CA ILE A 60 9.55 -2.40 -0.77
C ILE A 60 9.24 -3.90 -0.74
N VAL A 61 10.21 -4.75 -0.42
CA VAL A 61 9.98 -6.20 -0.27
C VAL A 61 9.01 -6.51 0.87
N VAL A 62 9.08 -5.77 1.98
CA VAL A 62 8.13 -5.91 3.10
C VAL A 62 6.73 -5.48 2.66
N LEU A 63 6.60 -4.32 2.04
CA LEU A 63 5.32 -3.79 1.54
C LEU A 63 4.67 -4.73 0.52
N LYS A 64 5.45 -5.29 -0.41
CA LYS A 64 4.98 -6.31 -1.36
C LYS A 64 4.38 -7.53 -0.66
N LYS A 65 4.99 -8.00 0.42
CA LYS A 65 4.42 -9.10 1.23
C LYS A 65 3.12 -8.70 1.90
N LEU A 66 3.06 -7.50 2.49
CA LEU A 66 1.87 -7.00 3.18
C LEU A 66 0.68 -6.80 2.22
N TYR A 67 0.93 -6.29 1.01
CA TYR A 67 -0.08 -6.26 -0.05
C TYR A 67 -0.56 -7.66 -0.42
N GLY A 68 0.34 -8.64 -0.50
CA GLY A 68 -0.04 -10.03 -0.70
C GLY A 68 -0.94 -10.57 0.42
N VAL A 69 -0.67 -10.21 1.67
CA VAL A 69 -1.54 -10.57 2.81
C VAL A 69 -2.91 -9.90 2.68
N LEU A 70 -3.00 -8.63 2.27
CA LEU A 70 -4.29 -7.96 2.02
C LEU A 70 -5.06 -8.65 0.88
N ALA A 71 -4.39 -8.97 -0.22
CA ALA A 71 -5.00 -9.70 -1.33
C ALA A 71 -5.49 -11.09 -0.88
N ASP A 72 -4.71 -11.80 -0.07
CA ASP A 72 -5.08 -13.08 0.51
C ASP A 72 -6.25 -13.00 1.49
N ILE A 73 -6.38 -11.90 2.25
CA ILE A 73 -7.54 -11.67 3.12
C ILE A 73 -8.80 -11.46 2.27
N LEU A 74 -8.70 -10.71 1.17
CA LEU A 74 -9.84 -10.31 0.36
C LEU A 74 -10.26 -11.35 -0.68
N LYS A 75 -9.42 -12.34 -1.01
CA LYS A 75 -9.76 -13.41 -1.97
C LYS A 75 -11.02 -14.18 -1.58
N ASP A 76 -11.28 -14.31 -0.28
CA ASP A 76 -12.45 -15.00 0.27
C ASP A 76 -13.72 -14.12 0.26
N TYR A 77 -13.59 -12.84 -0.13
CA TYR A 77 -14.65 -11.82 -0.09
C TYR A 77 -14.73 -11.04 -1.41
N PRO A 78 -15.06 -11.69 -2.55
CA PRO A 78 -15.09 -11.06 -3.86
C PRO A 78 -16.01 -9.84 -3.90
N GLY A 79 -15.59 -8.81 -4.64
CA GLY A 79 -16.33 -7.54 -4.76
C GLY A 79 -16.33 -6.65 -3.51
N GLN A 80 -15.59 -7.01 -2.44
CA GLN A 80 -15.50 -6.19 -1.23
C GLN A 80 -14.29 -5.25 -1.20
N TYR A 81 -13.47 -5.21 -2.26
CA TYR A 81 -12.26 -4.36 -2.34
C TYR A 81 -12.56 -2.92 -1.89
N TYR A 82 -13.47 -2.24 -2.60
CA TYR A 82 -13.80 -0.83 -2.32
C TYR A 82 -14.51 -0.59 -0.99
N ARG A 83 -15.15 -1.62 -0.40
CA ARG A 83 -15.76 -1.50 0.93
C ARG A 83 -14.72 -1.29 2.03
N TYR A 84 -13.57 -1.94 1.89
CA TYR A 84 -12.50 -1.90 2.89
C TYR A 84 -11.29 -1.06 2.45
N HIS A 85 -11.22 -0.67 1.17
CA HIS A 85 -10.12 0.10 0.58
C HIS A 85 -9.65 1.29 1.42
N GLY A 86 -10.60 2.01 2.02
CA GLY A 86 -10.30 3.15 2.89
C GLY A 86 -9.39 2.85 4.08
N ASP A 87 -9.30 1.59 4.55
CA ASP A 87 -8.44 1.19 5.66
C ASP A 87 -6.94 1.11 5.26
N TRP A 88 -6.58 1.03 3.96
CA TRP A 88 -5.18 1.06 3.50
C TRP A 88 -4.89 2.10 2.41
N ARG A 89 -5.90 2.79 1.90
CA ARG A 89 -5.80 3.81 0.84
C ARG A 89 -4.69 4.83 1.08
N THR A 90 -4.68 5.47 2.25
CA THR A 90 -3.67 6.49 2.59
C THR A 90 -2.27 5.89 2.61
N SER A 91 -2.11 4.66 3.12
CA SER A 91 -0.84 3.95 3.09
C SER A 91 -0.38 3.70 1.66
N THR A 92 -1.28 3.28 0.76
CA THR A 92 -0.96 3.10 -0.66
C THR A 92 -0.51 4.38 -1.34
N GLN A 93 -1.23 5.49 -1.14
CA GLN A 93 -0.86 6.79 -1.70
C GLN A 93 0.55 7.22 -1.27
N THR A 94 0.88 7.04 0.01
CA THR A 94 2.23 7.31 0.52
C THR A 94 3.27 6.34 -0.06
N VAL A 95 2.95 5.04 -0.17
CA VAL A 95 3.86 4.06 -0.78
C VAL A 95 4.18 4.43 -2.23
N VAL A 96 3.16 4.79 -3.02
CA VAL A 96 3.36 5.24 -4.40
C VAL A 96 4.30 6.44 -4.43
N SER A 97 4.09 7.45 -3.58
CA SER A 97 4.96 8.63 -3.46
C SER A 97 6.42 8.24 -3.21
N LEU A 98 6.67 7.37 -2.24
CA LEU A 98 8.03 6.94 -1.87
C LEU A 98 8.70 6.10 -2.96
N VAL A 99 7.95 5.21 -3.61
CA VAL A 99 8.46 4.33 -4.66
C VAL A 99 8.74 5.12 -5.95
N ALA A 100 7.87 6.07 -6.28
CA ALA A 100 8.08 6.99 -7.40
C ALA A 100 9.27 7.92 -7.14
N PHE A 101 9.41 8.46 -5.92
CA PHE A 101 10.56 9.28 -5.56
C PHE A 101 11.88 8.51 -5.68
N LEU A 102 11.90 7.27 -5.16
CA LEU A 102 13.04 6.38 -5.31
C LEU A 102 13.39 6.14 -6.78
N HIS A 103 12.40 5.85 -7.63
CA HIS A 103 12.63 5.64 -9.06
C HIS A 103 13.18 6.89 -9.75
N TRP A 104 12.66 8.07 -9.40
CA TRP A 104 13.16 9.34 -9.92
C TRP A 104 14.62 9.58 -9.51
N LEU A 105 15.01 9.28 -8.26
CA LEU A 105 16.40 9.36 -7.81
C LEU A 105 17.35 8.43 -8.59
N GLU A 106 16.85 7.27 -9.04
CA GLU A 106 17.64 6.29 -9.79
C GLU A 106 17.73 6.62 -11.30
N THR A 107 16.67 7.16 -11.89
CA THR A 107 16.50 7.24 -13.36
C THR A 107 16.32 8.65 -13.90
N GLY A 108 15.79 9.57 -13.08
CA GLY A 108 15.35 10.90 -13.50
C GLY A 108 13.97 10.94 -14.18
N ASP A 109 13.31 9.78 -14.35
CA ASP A 109 12.01 9.66 -15.03
C ASP A 109 10.87 9.38 -14.05
N LEU A 110 9.62 9.50 -14.54
CA LEU A 110 8.42 9.21 -13.77
C LEU A 110 8.07 7.71 -13.85
N LEU A 111 7.89 7.08 -12.68
CA LEU A 111 7.47 5.69 -12.58
C LEU A 111 6.00 5.53 -13.03
N MET A 112 5.74 4.67 -14.01
CA MET A 112 4.40 4.43 -14.53
C MET A 112 3.54 3.60 -13.56
N HIS A 113 2.21 3.71 -13.70
CA HIS A 113 1.24 2.94 -12.89
C HIS A 113 1.50 1.43 -12.93
N SER A 114 1.66 0.85 -14.12
CA SER A 114 1.93 -0.59 -14.30
C SER A 114 3.27 -1.04 -13.70
N GLU A 115 4.29 -0.19 -13.77
CA GLU A 115 5.61 -0.48 -13.18
C GLU A 115 5.54 -0.42 -11.65
N THR A 116 4.72 0.50 -11.13
CA THR A 116 4.42 0.58 -9.69
C THR A 116 3.70 -0.69 -9.22
N GLU A 117 2.71 -1.17 -9.98
CA GLU A 117 2.04 -2.45 -9.69
C GLU A 117 3.00 -3.63 -9.69
N GLU A 118 3.91 -3.71 -10.66
CA GLU A 118 4.92 -4.77 -10.71
C GLU A 118 5.87 -4.71 -9.49
N LYS A 119 6.36 -3.50 -9.18
CA LYS A 119 7.30 -3.27 -8.08
C LYS A 119 6.68 -3.61 -6.72
N LEU A 120 5.38 -3.33 -6.54
CA LEU A 120 4.61 -3.68 -5.35
C LEU A 120 4.02 -5.10 -5.38
N GLY A 121 4.12 -5.81 -6.51
CA GLY A 121 3.58 -7.15 -6.67
C GLY A 121 2.06 -7.24 -6.77
N LEU A 122 1.39 -6.18 -7.22
CA LEU A 122 -0.07 -6.08 -7.33
C LEU A 122 -0.62 -6.64 -8.65
N GLY A 123 0.16 -6.63 -9.73
CA GLY A 123 -0.29 -7.10 -11.06
C GLY A 123 -0.59 -8.60 -11.19
N SER A 124 -0.47 -9.38 -10.11
CA SER A 124 -0.69 -10.83 -10.10
C SER A 124 -2.08 -11.25 -9.58
N TYR A 125 -2.88 -10.32 -9.04
CA TYR A 125 -4.17 -10.64 -8.45
C TYR A 125 -5.31 -10.21 -9.38
N PHE A 126 -6.37 -11.04 -9.44
CA PHE A 126 -7.50 -10.81 -10.34
C PHE A 126 -8.38 -9.61 -9.92
N GLU A 127 -8.60 -9.41 -8.62
CA GLU A 127 -9.46 -8.35 -8.07
C GLU A 127 -8.73 -7.35 -7.15
N PHE A 128 -7.41 -7.49 -6.97
CA PHE A 128 -6.63 -6.67 -6.05
C PHE A 128 -5.47 -5.98 -6.80
N GLY A 129 -5.66 -4.72 -7.17
CA GLY A 129 -4.69 -3.94 -7.95
C GLY A 129 -4.37 -2.60 -7.29
N LEU A 130 -3.52 -1.82 -7.95
CA LEU A 130 -3.29 -0.42 -7.58
C LEU A 130 -4.40 0.43 -8.19
N ASP A 131 -5.22 1.05 -7.34
CA ASP A 131 -6.23 1.99 -7.82
C ASP A 131 -5.56 3.19 -8.51
N ILE A 132 -6.11 3.59 -9.66
CA ILE A 132 -5.54 4.68 -10.46
C ILE A 132 -5.57 6.02 -9.71
N GLU A 133 -6.59 6.27 -8.87
CA GLU A 133 -6.68 7.48 -8.08
C GLU A 133 -5.56 7.52 -7.03
N ASP A 134 -5.27 6.39 -6.39
CA ASP A 134 -4.20 6.29 -5.40
C ASP A 134 -2.82 6.49 -6.02
N TYR A 135 -2.62 5.96 -7.22
CA TYR A 135 -1.42 6.23 -8.00
C TYR A 135 -1.25 7.73 -8.28
N LEU A 136 -2.27 8.37 -8.85
CA LEU A 136 -2.21 9.79 -9.21
C LEU A 136 -2.00 10.69 -7.98
N ILE A 137 -2.67 10.39 -6.87
CA ILE A 137 -2.48 11.12 -5.61
C ILE A 137 -1.06 10.91 -5.06
N GLY A 138 -0.54 9.68 -5.11
CA GLY A 138 0.82 9.39 -4.69
C GLY A 138 1.88 10.14 -5.51
N ILE A 139 1.72 10.21 -6.84
CA ILE A 139 2.59 11.03 -7.70
C ILE A 139 2.53 12.52 -7.32
N CYS A 140 1.34 13.04 -6.98
CA CYS A 140 1.22 14.41 -6.49
C CYS A 140 1.96 14.63 -5.17
N PHE A 141 1.93 13.65 -4.25
CA PHE A 141 2.66 13.74 -2.98
C PHE A 141 4.17 13.76 -3.16
N MET A 142 4.70 13.02 -4.15
CA MET A 142 6.13 12.99 -4.48
C MET A 142 6.69 14.41 -4.73
N SER A 143 5.89 15.30 -5.31
CA SER A 143 6.31 16.68 -5.61
C SER A 143 6.63 17.50 -4.35
N ASN A 144 6.22 17.06 -3.16
CA ASN A 144 6.58 17.72 -1.91
C ASN A 144 7.97 17.33 -1.41
N ASP A 145 8.51 16.19 -1.87
CA ASP A 145 9.80 15.62 -1.45
C ASP A 145 10.92 15.85 -2.50
N LEU A 146 10.57 16.30 -3.71
CA LEU A 146 11.51 16.79 -4.74
C LEU A 146 12.15 18.12 -4.34
#